data_AF-A0A4Y9YU44-F1
#
_entry.id   AF-A0A4Y9YU44-F1
#
_cell.length_a   1.000
_cell.length_b   1.000
_cell.length_c   1.000
_cell.angle_alpha   90.00
_cell.angle_beta   90.00
_cell.angle_gamma   90.00
#
_symmetry.space_group_name_H-M   'P 1'
#
loop_
_entity.id
_entity.type
_entity.pdbx_description
1 polymer ?
#
loop_
_entity_poly.entity_id
_entity_poly.type
_entity_poly.pdbx_seq_one_letter_code
_entity_poly.pdbx_strand_id
1 'polypeptide(L)'
;MARAHHGMSTPSPTSAGAMAGQMSMAPSPIPGAVPMGRAPRRSSSDEIRQLHQRIAELEADRDTALQRAHQLEQELARRIGGFGSSFASGSGALPSPVPTPTRAALPMALEENWRARTEARRQIFCSVNRAGNALCAWHDSRRERRAYPPRNAPPGVLNCGCTYEEALFEESLSRHGVGSYHPGEPATVTATATSTSTPVTQTWRDGEDAAHWKQKLASGAANARRNRGEDRR
;
A
#
# COMPACT_ATOMS: atom_id res chain seq x y z
N MET A 1 36.19 34.43 -48.17
CA MET A 1 36.04 32.98 -48.43
C MET A 1 35.03 32.45 -47.40
N ALA A 2 33.72 32.61 -47.54
CA ALA A 2 32.77 32.07 -48.52
C ALA A 2 32.60 30.53 -48.43
N ARG A 3 31.44 30.09 -47.90
CA ARG A 3 30.70 28.80 -48.02
C ARG A 3 30.33 28.21 -46.64
N ALA A 4 29.15 27.66 -46.40
CA ALA A 4 27.88 27.63 -47.13
C ALA A 4 26.79 27.19 -46.13
N HIS A 5 25.62 27.82 -46.19
CA HIS A 5 24.42 27.42 -45.46
C HIS A 5 23.66 26.37 -46.27
N HIS A 6 23.33 25.23 -45.67
CA HIS A 6 22.25 24.33 -46.08
C HIS A 6 21.23 24.33 -44.92
N GLY A 7 19.95 24.65 -45.05
CA GLY A 7 19.06 24.51 -46.20
C GLY A 7 18.26 23.22 -46.10
N MET A 8 17.40 23.09 -45.08
CA MET A 8 16.38 22.03 -45.03
C MET A 8 15.01 22.63 -44.69
N SER A 9 14.24 22.92 -45.74
CA SER A 9 12.80 23.11 -45.67
C SER A 9 12.14 21.73 -45.55
N THR A 10 11.26 21.55 -44.57
CA THR A 10 10.36 20.39 -44.50
C THR A 10 8.91 20.86 -44.69
N PRO A 11 8.10 20.12 -45.46
CA PRO A 11 6.73 20.50 -45.79
C PRO A 11 5.74 20.21 -44.66
N SER A 12 4.72 21.07 -44.55
CA SER A 12 3.51 20.84 -43.75
C SER A 12 2.66 19.70 -44.34
N PRO A 13 2.02 18.87 -43.50
CA PRO A 13 0.79 18.18 -43.86
C PRO A 13 -0.42 18.88 -43.20
N THR A 14 -1.23 19.59 -43.97
CA THR A 14 -2.53 19.13 -44.52
C THR A 14 -3.55 18.79 -43.44
N SER A 15 -4.37 19.78 -43.12
CA SER A 15 -5.66 19.64 -42.46
C SER A 15 -6.61 18.84 -43.36
N ALA A 16 -6.94 17.62 -42.97
CA ALA A 16 -8.15 16.92 -43.36
C ALA A 16 -8.94 16.71 -42.04
N GLY A 17 -10.10 17.33 -41.84
CA GLY A 17 -11.25 17.19 -42.71
C GLY A 17 -11.96 15.86 -42.47
N ALA A 18 -12.17 15.47 -41.20
CA ALA A 18 -12.95 14.29 -40.85
C ALA A 18 -14.39 14.71 -40.52
N MET A 19 -15.26 14.30 -41.43
CA MET A 19 -16.70 14.43 -41.45
C MET A 19 -17.36 14.21 -40.08
N ALA A 20 -18.29 15.11 -39.78
CA ALA A 20 -19.31 14.95 -38.78
C ALA A 20 -20.19 13.72 -39.10
N GLY A 21 -19.91 12.61 -38.42
CA GLY A 21 -20.84 11.50 -38.28
C GLY A 21 -21.72 11.73 -37.06
N GLN A 22 -22.84 12.43 -37.24
CA GLN A 22 -23.97 12.37 -36.30
C GLN A 22 -24.53 10.95 -36.31
N MET A 23 -24.03 10.10 -35.42
CA MET A 23 -24.74 8.89 -35.04
C MET A 23 -25.77 9.31 -33.99
N SER A 24 -27.04 9.38 -34.39
CA SER A 24 -28.16 9.46 -33.46
C SER A 24 -28.16 8.22 -32.60
N MET A 25 -27.60 8.33 -31.39
CA MET A 25 -27.73 7.32 -30.35
C MET A 25 -29.15 7.40 -29.81
N ALA A 26 -29.96 6.41 -30.16
CA ALA A 26 -31.24 6.16 -29.51
C ALA A 26 -31.02 5.99 -28.00
N PRO A 27 -31.84 6.61 -27.13
CA PRO A 27 -31.76 6.39 -25.70
C PRO A 27 -32.09 4.93 -25.40
N SER A 28 -31.09 4.18 -24.94
CA SER A 28 -31.31 2.83 -24.42
C SER A 28 -32.15 2.92 -23.14
N PRO A 29 -33.25 2.16 -23.02
CA PRO A 29 -34.04 2.14 -21.80
C PRO A 29 -33.20 1.54 -20.67
N ILE A 30 -33.00 2.29 -19.59
CA ILE A 30 -32.32 1.85 -18.37
C ILE A 30 -33.17 0.72 -17.75
N PRO A 31 -32.76 -0.55 -17.79
CA PRO A 31 -33.43 -1.61 -17.06
C PRO A 31 -32.86 -1.64 -15.66
N GLY A 32 -33.65 -1.21 -14.67
CA GLY A 32 -33.28 -1.34 -13.26
C GLY A 32 -33.39 -0.07 -12.44
N ALA A 33 -34.52 0.64 -12.54
CA ALA A 33 -35.00 1.42 -11.40
C ALA A 33 -35.37 0.43 -10.29
N VAL A 34 -34.38 0.00 -9.51
CA VAL A 34 -34.63 -0.67 -8.23
C VAL A 34 -35.47 0.30 -7.39
N PRO A 35 -36.66 -0.09 -6.93
CA PRO A 35 -37.41 0.74 -6.00
C PRO A 35 -36.52 0.94 -4.78
N MET A 36 -36.08 2.17 -4.57
CA MET A 36 -35.55 2.62 -3.28
C MET A 36 -36.71 2.49 -2.29
N GLY A 37 -36.92 1.26 -1.80
CA GLY A 37 -37.76 0.99 -0.67
C GLY A 37 -37.25 1.90 0.43
N ARG A 38 -38.05 2.90 0.77
CA ARG A 38 -37.85 3.71 1.97
C ARG A 38 -37.70 2.72 3.11
N ALA A 39 -36.46 2.48 3.51
CA ALA A 39 -36.18 1.71 4.70
C ALA A 39 -37.02 2.36 5.82
N PRO A 40 -37.80 1.60 6.57
CA PRO A 40 -38.57 2.15 7.68
C PRO A 40 -37.56 2.93 8.53
N ARG A 41 -37.78 4.23 8.69
CA ARG A 41 -37.00 5.07 9.61
C ARG A 41 -37.15 4.44 10.98
N ARG A 42 -36.21 3.57 11.36
CA ARG A 42 -36.06 3.15 12.74
C ARG A 42 -35.97 4.44 13.56
N SER A 43 -36.74 4.49 14.63
CA SER A 43 -36.74 5.64 15.54
C SER A 43 -35.29 5.89 15.95
N SER A 44 -34.77 7.08 15.66
CA SER A 44 -33.39 7.46 15.99
C SER A 44 -33.08 7.28 17.48
N SER A 45 -34.11 7.30 18.33
CA SER A 45 -34.00 7.03 19.77
C SER A 45 -33.60 5.58 20.08
N ASP A 46 -34.14 4.60 19.35
CA ASP A 46 -33.82 3.19 19.57
C ASP A 46 -32.40 2.87 19.09
N GLU A 47 -31.95 3.54 18.03
CA GLU A 47 -30.58 3.44 17.53
C GLU A 47 -29.58 4.02 18.54
N ILE A 48 -29.87 5.19 19.13
CA ILE A 48 -29.03 5.78 20.18
C ILE A 48 -28.92 4.82 21.38
N ARG A 49 -30.02 4.18 21.79
CA ARG A 49 -30.01 3.17 22.87
C ARG A 49 -29.14 1.96 22.53
N GLN A 50 -29.26 1.44 21.31
CA GLN A 50 -28.43 0.33 20.83
C GLN A 50 -26.95 0.70 20.80
N LEU A 51 -26.61 1.91 20.37
CA LEU A 51 -25.24 2.39 20.36
C LEU A 51 -24.68 2.54 21.77
N HIS A 52 -25.45 3.08 22.73
CA HIS A 52 -25.02 3.17 24.13
C HIS A 52 -24.81 1.78 24.74
N GLN A 53 -25.70 0.82 24.48
CA GLN A 53 -25.51 -0.56 24.91
C GLN A 53 -24.23 -1.15 24.32
N ARG A 54 -23.98 -0.91 23.03
CA ARG A 54 -22.80 -1.42 22.36
C ARG A 54 -21.50 -0.80 22.90
N ILE A 55 -21.52 0.47 23.26
CA ILE A 55 -20.38 1.14 23.90
C ILE A 55 -20.10 0.48 25.26
N ALA A 56 -21.13 0.26 26.09
CA ALA A 56 -20.96 -0.38 27.39
C ALA A 56 -20.39 -1.81 27.28
N GLU A 57 -20.84 -2.60 26.30
CA GLU A 57 -20.29 -3.93 26.01
C GLU A 57 -18.80 -3.84 25.62
N LEU A 58 -18.45 -2.93 24.71
CA LEU A 58 -17.07 -2.76 24.25
C LEU A 58 -16.13 -2.26 25.36
N GLU A 59 -16.63 -1.43 26.28
CA GLU A 59 -15.89 -0.98 27.45
C GLU A 59 -15.61 -2.15 28.42
N ALA A 60 -16.60 -3.01 28.66
CA ALA A 60 -16.41 -4.22 29.48
C ALA A 60 -15.40 -5.21 28.86
N ASP A 61 -15.45 -5.40 27.53
CA ASP A 61 -14.49 -6.22 26.79
C ASP A 61 -13.07 -5.64 26.88
N ARG A 62 -12.92 -4.31 26.71
CA ARG A 62 -11.64 -3.61 26.85
C ARG A 62 -11.05 -3.81 28.24
N ASP A 63 -11.85 -3.62 29.29
CA ASP A 63 -11.39 -3.73 30.66
C ASP A 63 -10.96 -5.17 30.99
N THR A 64 -11.69 -6.16 30.48
CA THR A 64 -11.31 -7.59 30.58
C THR A 64 -9.98 -7.87 29.87
N ALA A 65 -9.77 -7.31 28.68
CA ALA A 65 -8.52 -7.45 27.94
C ALA A 65 -7.34 -6.82 28.67
N LEU A 66 -7.52 -5.64 29.28
CA LEU A 66 -6.50 -4.97 30.09
C LEU A 66 -6.14 -5.78 31.34
N GLN A 67 -7.12 -6.37 32.03
CA GLN A 67 -6.87 -7.25 33.18
C GLN A 67 -6.04 -8.47 32.77
N ARG A 68 -6.39 -9.12 31.66
CA ARG A 68 -5.62 -10.26 31.13
C ARG A 68 -4.19 -9.87 30.76
N ALA A 69 -4.00 -8.71 30.12
CA ALA A 69 -2.68 -8.21 29.78
C ALA A 69 -1.83 -8.00 31.04
N HIS A 70 -2.39 -7.38 32.08
CA HIS A 70 -1.71 -7.18 33.35
C HIS A 70 -1.35 -8.50 34.05
N GLN A 71 -2.25 -9.50 34.01
CA GLN A 71 -1.96 -10.84 34.54
C GLN A 71 -0.77 -11.50 33.82
N LEU A 72 -0.75 -11.44 32.49
CA LEU A 72 0.36 -11.98 31.69
C LEU A 72 1.67 -11.24 31.96
N GLU A 73 1.62 -9.91 32.14
CA GLU A 73 2.79 -9.12 32.53
C GLU A 73 3.36 -9.57 33.89
N GLN A 74 2.49 -9.85 34.87
CA GLN A 74 2.92 -10.38 36.18
C GLN A 74 3.52 -11.78 36.07
N GLU A 75 2.95 -12.66 35.24
CA GLU A 75 3.50 -14.00 35.01
C GLU A 75 4.87 -13.93 34.34
N LEU A 76 5.05 -13.05 33.34
CA LEU A 76 6.34 -12.83 32.71
C LEU A 76 7.36 -12.23 33.68
N ALA A 77 6.97 -11.26 34.51
CA ALA A 77 7.84 -10.69 35.54
C ALA A 77 8.30 -11.75 36.55
N ARG A 78 7.40 -12.66 36.96
CA ARG A 78 7.74 -13.79 37.84
C ARG A 78 8.70 -14.78 37.18
N ARG A 79 8.51 -15.09 35.89
CA ARG A 79 9.42 -15.99 35.13
C ARG A 79 10.80 -15.38 34.93
N ILE A 80 10.88 -14.08 34.65
CA ILE A 80 12.16 -13.36 34.43
C ILE A 80 12.91 -13.16 35.76
N GLY A 81 12.21 -12.83 36.85
CA GLY A 81 12.81 -12.65 38.17
C GLY A 81 13.26 -13.95 38.87
N GLY A 82 12.72 -15.11 38.47
CA GLY A 82 13.02 -16.41 39.08
C GLY A 82 14.21 -17.17 38.50
N PHE A 83 14.78 -16.73 37.37
CA PHE A 83 15.86 -17.46 36.69
C PHE A 83 17.28 -17.14 37.24
N GLY A 84 17.38 -16.26 38.24
CA GLY A 84 18.65 -15.71 38.73
C GLY A 84 19.30 -16.36 39.95
N SER A 85 18.74 -17.41 40.57
CA SER A 85 19.22 -17.83 41.92
C SER A 85 19.39 -19.33 42.20
N SER A 86 19.38 -20.24 41.21
CA SER A 86 19.49 -21.68 41.52
C SER A 86 20.23 -22.58 40.52
N PHE A 87 21.24 -22.07 39.80
CA PHE A 87 22.16 -22.95 39.06
C PHE A 87 23.61 -22.60 39.34
N ALA A 88 24.04 -22.94 40.56
CA ALA A 88 25.43 -23.31 40.79
C ALA A 88 25.61 -24.79 40.44
N SER A 89 26.63 -25.07 39.62
CA SER A 89 27.26 -26.37 39.37
C SER A 89 26.47 -27.42 38.57
N GLY A 90 26.87 -27.58 37.31
CA GLY A 90 26.52 -28.74 36.49
C GLY A 90 26.95 -28.56 35.03
N SER A 91 28.18 -28.93 34.72
CA SER A 91 28.75 -28.94 33.37
C SER A 91 27.87 -29.71 32.38
N GLY A 92 27.35 -29.02 31.37
CA GLY A 92 26.59 -29.63 30.28
C GLY A 92 26.15 -28.56 29.30
N ALA A 93 26.89 -28.43 28.20
CA ALA A 93 26.62 -27.47 27.13
C ALA A 93 25.21 -27.70 26.54
N LEU A 94 24.27 -26.84 26.90
CA LEU A 94 23.00 -26.65 26.20
C LEU A 94 23.02 -25.30 25.48
N PRO A 95 22.43 -25.19 24.28
CA PRO A 95 22.46 -23.96 23.50
C PRO A 95 21.79 -22.83 24.28
N SER A 96 22.54 -21.75 24.43
CA SER A 96 22.14 -20.53 25.14
C SER A 96 20.71 -20.11 24.75
N PRO A 97 19.82 -19.80 25.72
CA PRO A 97 18.51 -19.28 25.38
C PRO A 97 18.70 -17.95 24.67
N VAL A 98 18.19 -17.88 23.44
CA VAL A 98 18.19 -16.67 22.62
C VAL A 98 17.68 -15.50 23.48
N PRO A 99 18.41 -14.37 23.56
CA PRO A 99 18.00 -13.25 24.38
C PRO A 99 16.65 -12.75 23.88
N THR A 100 15.60 -12.97 24.68
CA THR A 100 14.28 -12.41 24.43
C THR A 100 14.41 -10.89 24.38
N PRO A 101 13.94 -10.23 23.30
CA PRO A 101 14.10 -8.78 23.17
C PRO A 101 13.43 -8.06 24.33
N THR A 102 14.19 -7.23 25.03
CA THR A 102 13.71 -6.35 26.11
C THR A 102 12.61 -5.43 25.58
N ARG A 103 11.59 -5.15 26.40
CA ARG A 103 10.43 -4.29 26.05
C ARG A 103 10.80 -2.89 25.51
N ALA A 104 11.99 -2.39 25.84
CA ALA A 104 12.55 -1.13 25.32
C ALA A 104 13.23 -1.26 23.94
N ALA A 105 13.61 -2.48 23.52
CA ALA A 105 14.19 -2.77 22.21
C ALA A 105 13.12 -3.03 21.13
N LEU A 106 11.89 -3.36 21.53
CA LEU A 106 10.77 -3.60 20.61
C LEU A 106 10.40 -2.38 19.75
N PRO A 107 10.32 -1.14 20.27
CA PRO A 107 10.03 0.04 19.45
C PRO A 107 11.12 0.33 18.42
N MET A 108 12.40 0.20 18.81
CA MET A 108 13.51 0.43 17.88
C MET A 108 13.61 -0.65 16.80
N ALA A 109 13.47 -1.92 17.18
CA ALA A 109 13.48 -3.03 16.22
C ALA A 109 12.29 -2.94 15.25
N LEU A 110 11.13 -2.47 15.71
CA LEU A 110 9.97 -2.22 14.86
C LEU A 110 10.23 -1.08 13.89
N GLU A 111 10.80 0.03 14.35
CA GLU A 111 11.13 1.17 13.49
C GLU A 111 12.18 0.79 12.44
N GLU A 112 13.21 0.05 12.83
CA GLU A 112 14.21 -0.47 11.90
C GLU A 112 13.58 -1.43 10.87
N ASN A 113 12.70 -2.33 11.31
CA ASN A 113 11.96 -3.21 10.41
C ASN A 113 11.11 -2.41 9.43
N TRP A 114 10.41 -1.38 9.91
CA TRP A 114 9.60 -0.49 9.09
C TRP A 114 10.45 0.26 8.06
N ARG A 115 11.58 0.83 8.47
CA ARG A 115 12.53 1.51 7.57
C ARG A 115 13.08 0.54 6.53
N ALA A 116 13.56 -0.63 6.95
CA ALA A 116 14.13 -1.65 6.07
C ALA A 116 13.11 -2.16 5.06
N ARG A 117 11.84 -2.31 5.47
CA ARG A 117 10.74 -2.68 4.59
C ARG A 117 10.42 -1.57 3.59
N THR A 118 10.31 -0.33 4.05
CA THR A 118 10.02 0.83 3.20
C THR A 118 11.11 1.00 2.14
N GLU A 119 12.37 0.81 2.51
CA GLU A 119 13.50 0.84 1.58
C GLU A 119 13.44 -0.32 0.56
N ALA A 120 13.19 -1.55 1.02
CA ALA A 120 13.05 -2.69 0.10
C ALA A 120 11.89 -2.50 -0.89
N ARG A 121 10.76 -1.96 -0.42
CA ARG A 121 9.62 -1.62 -1.28
C ARG A 121 9.99 -0.49 -2.25
N ARG A 122 10.68 0.56 -1.81
CA ARG A 122 11.16 1.63 -2.70
C ARG A 122 12.00 1.07 -3.83
N GLN A 123 12.90 0.14 -3.52
CA GLN A 123 13.74 -0.51 -4.53
C GLN A 123 12.94 -1.40 -5.49
N ILE A 124 11.90 -2.09 -5.03
CA ILE A 124 11.04 -2.91 -5.89
C ILE A 124 10.11 -2.05 -6.75
N PHE A 125 9.49 -1.03 -6.16
CA PHE A 125 8.41 -0.26 -6.78
C PHE A 125 8.86 0.96 -7.57
N CYS A 126 10.03 1.51 -7.23
CA CYS A 126 10.54 2.76 -7.76
C CYS A 126 11.95 2.61 -8.38
N SER A 127 12.36 1.38 -8.74
CA SER A 127 13.68 1.14 -9.35
C SER A 127 13.87 1.89 -10.66
N VAL A 128 15.06 2.43 -10.86
CA VAL A 128 15.49 3.00 -12.15
C VAL A 128 15.79 1.88 -13.14
N ASN A 129 15.29 1.99 -14.37
CA ASN A 129 15.63 1.06 -15.43
C ASN A 129 17.02 1.35 -16.05
N ARG A 130 17.50 0.48 -16.95
CA ARG A 130 18.80 0.67 -17.62
C ARG A 130 18.91 1.99 -18.40
N ALA A 131 17.79 2.50 -18.90
CA ALA A 131 17.72 3.78 -19.61
C ALA A 131 17.73 5.01 -18.68
N GLY A 132 17.81 4.82 -17.35
CA GLY A 132 17.77 5.93 -16.39
C GLY A 132 16.37 6.46 -16.11
N ASN A 133 15.34 5.68 -16.41
CA ASN A 133 13.95 6.02 -16.10
C ASN A 133 13.51 5.36 -14.80
N ALA A 134 13.13 6.17 -13.83
CA ALA A 134 12.47 5.77 -12.59
C ALA A 134 10.98 6.11 -12.71
N LEU A 135 10.12 5.11 -12.89
CA LEU A 135 8.66 5.29 -12.85
C LEU A 135 8.13 4.49 -11.66
N CYS A 136 7.06 4.98 -11.02
CA CYS A 136 6.35 4.14 -10.07
C CYS A 136 5.69 2.97 -10.81
N ALA A 137 5.55 1.85 -10.14
CA ALA A 137 4.92 0.64 -10.67
C ALA A 137 3.56 0.90 -11.34
N TRP A 138 2.80 1.81 -10.72
CA TRP A 138 1.45 2.16 -11.14
C TRP A 138 1.45 2.88 -12.49
N HIS A 139 2.16 4.00 -12.61
CA HIS A 139 2.25 4.77 -13.85
C HIS A 139 2.99 4.03 -14.97
N ASP A 140 3.93 3.14 -14.65
CA ASP A 140 4.57 2.27 -15.65
C ASP A 140 3.55 1.31 -16.28
N SER A 141 2.66 0.72 -15.48
CA SER A 141 1.63 -0.21 -15.97
C SER A 141 0.60 0.45 -16.89
N ARG A 142 0.27 1.73 -16.61
CA ARG A 142 -0.66 2.54 -17.40
C ARG A 142 0.00 3.27 -18.57
N ARG A 143 1.34 3.23 -18.64
CA ARG A 143 2.16 3.97 -19.62
C ARG A 143 1.85 5.47 -19.60
N GLU A 144 1.64 6.02 -18.41
CA GLU A 144 1.39 7.45 -18.27
C GLU A 144 2.59 8.26 -18.71
N ARG A 145 2.31 9.48 -19.19
CA ARG A 145 3.35 10.37 -19.69
C ARG A 145 4.28 10.76 -18.54
N ARG A 146 5.58 10.79 -18.84
CA ARG A 146 6.63 11.20 -17.92
C ARG A 146 6.52 12.71 -17.70
N ALA A 147 6.62 13.16 -16.45
CA ALA A 147 6.75 14.56 -16.10
C ALA A 147 8.18 15.07 -16.40
N TYR A 148 9.19 14.21 -16.22
CA TYR A 148 10.60 14.56 -16.39
C TYR A 148 11.32 13.65 -17.40
N PRO A 149 12.23 14.20 -18.23
CA PRO A 149 13.10 13.40 -19.09
C PRO A 149 13.95 12.39 -18.30
N PRO A 150 14.45 11.31 -18.93
CA PRO A 150 15.32 10.33 -18.27
C PRO A 150 16.46 11.01 -17.51
N ARG A 151 16.70 10.62 -16.25
CA ARG A 151 17.72 11.18 -15.34
C ARG A 151 17.60 12.67 -14.98
N ASN A 152 16.58 13.38 -15.44
CA ASN A 152 16.33 14.80 -15.11
C ASN A 152 15.21 15.00 -14.08
N ALA A 153 14.82 13.95 -13.34
CA ALA A 153 13.90 14.10 -12.23
C ALA A 153 14.62 14.76 -11.03
N PRO A 154 13.96 15.68 -10.30
CA PRO A 154 14.51 16.23 -9.06
C PRO A 154 14.84 15.14 -8.03
N PRO A 155 15.81 15.37 -7.12
CA PRO A 155 16.06 14.45 -6.01
C PRO A 155 14.77 14.20 -5.21
N GLY A 156 14.50 12.93 -4.87
CA GLY A 156 13.28 12.54 -4.15
C GLY A 156 12.05 12.28 -5.04
N VAL A 157 12.14 12.54 -6.35
CA VAL A 157 11.03 12.46 -7.30
C VAL A 157 11.36 11.49 -8.44
N LEU A 158 10.35 10.79 -8.94
CA LEU A 158 10.42 9.87 -10.07
C LEU A 158 10.16 10.59 -11.39
N ASN A 159 10.54 10.00 -12.53
CA ASN A 159 10.29 10.56 -13.86
C ASN A 159 8.79 10.72 -14.19
N CYS A 160 7.90 10.01 -13.50
CA CYS A 160 6.45 10.20 -13.62
C CYS A 160 5.92 11.41 -12.85
N GLY A 161 6.74 12.08 -12.02
CA GLY A 161 6.30 13.21 -11.19
C GLY A 161 5.99 12.85 -9.74
N CYS A 162 5.81 11.56 -9.43
CA CYS A 162 5.54 11.11 -8.07
C CYS A 162 6.78 11.18 -7.19
N THR A 163 6.60 11.52 -5.91
CA THR A 163 7.59 11.26 -4.87
C THR A 163 7.67 9.75 -4.56
N TYR A 164 8.75 9.31 -3.91
CA TYR A 164 8.86 7.93 -3.45
C TYR A 164 7.74 7.53 -2.47
N GLU A 165 7.30 8.47 -1.64
CA GLU A 165 6.24 8.24 -0.64
C GLU A 165 4.87 8.10 -1.32
N GLU A 166 4.55 8.98 -2.27
CA GLU A 166 3.32 8.89 -3.08
C GLU A 166 3.26 7.56 -3.84
N ALA A 167 4.37 7.17 -4.49
CA ALA A 167 4.45 5.91 -5.22
C ALA A 167 4.19 4.68 -4.32
N LEU A 168 4.70 4.70 -3.08
CA LEU A 168 4.46 3.62 -2.10
C LEU A 168 3.05 3.66 -1.53
N PHE A 169 2.48 4.85 -1.37
CA PHE A 169 1.10 5.03 -0.92
C PHE A 169 0.10 4.51 -1.96
N GLU A 170 0.22 4.94 -3.22
CA GLU A 170 -0.62 4.46 -4.32
C GLU A 170 -0.51 2.94 -4.50
N GLU A 171 0.70 2.39 -4.40
CA GLU A 171 0.90 0.95 -4.43
C GLU A 171 0.19 0.24 -3.28
N SER A 172 0.22 0.83 -2.08
CA SER A 172 -0.51 0.31 -0.92
C SER A 172 -2.02 0.34 -1.18
N LEU A 173 -2.57 1.42 -1.73
CA LEU A 173 -4.00 1.50 -2.08
C LEU A 173 -4.39 0.40 -3.08
N SER A 174 -3.61 0.29 -4.15
CA SER A 174 -3.79 -0.68 -5.22
C SER A 174 -3.85 -2.12 -4.70
N ARG A 175 -2.99 -2.46 -3.73
CA ARG A 175 -2.96 -3.80 -3.11
C ARG A 175 -4.19 -4.11 -2.25
N HIS A 176 -4.82 -3.09 -1.70
CA HIS A 176 -6.02 -3.23 -0.88
C HIS A 176 -7.31 -3.06 -1.68
N GLY A 177 -7.21 -2.96 -3.02
CA GLY A 177 -8.38 -2.75 -3.89
C GLY A 177 -9.01 -1.37 -3.72
N VAL A 178 -8.30 -0.43 -3.08
CA VAL A 178 -8.72 0.96 -3.03
C VAL A 178 -8.25 1.61 -4.33
N GLY A 179 -9.19 2.07 -5.16
CA GLY A 179 -8.88 2.73 -6.43
C GLY A 179 -7.91 3.90 -6.26
N SER A 180 -7.16 4.24 -7.32
CA SER A 180 -6.20 5.36 -7.28
C SER A 180 -6.91 6.65 -6.88
N TYR A 181 -6.37 7.34 -5.89
CA TYR A 181 -6.85 8.66 -5.46
C TYR A 181 -6.34 9.71 -6.46
N HIS A 182 -6.88 9.74 -7.68
CA HIS A 182 -6.59 10.85 -8.59
C HIS A 182 -7.37 12.08 -8.11
N PRO A 183 -6.69 13.23 -7.88
CA PRO A 183 -7.38 14.47 -7.56
C PRO A 183 -8.36 14.83 -8.69
N GLY A 184 -9.66 14.71 -8.43
CA GLY A 184 -10.72 15.03 -9.40
C GLY A 184 -11.62 13.84 -9.81
N GLU A 185 -11.24 12.60 -9.53
CA GLU A 185 -12.19 11.47 -9.65
C GLU A 185 -12.93 11.29 -8.32
N PRO A 186 -14.28 11.26 -8.30
CA PRO A 186 -14.99 10.91 -7.09
C PRO A 186 -14.56 9.50 -6.69
N ALA A 187 -14.12 9.31 -5.45
CA ALA A 187 -13.73 8.01 -4.93
C ALA A 187 -14.93 7.05 -5.03
N THR A 188 -15.09 6.35 -6.14
CA THR A 188 -15.99 5.21 -6.23
C THR A 188 -15.32 4.10 -5.47
N VAL A 189 -15.51 4.10 -4.15
CA VAL A 189 -15.32 2.92 -3.33
C VAL A 189 -16.37 1.93 -3.82
N THR A 190 -16.03 1.10 -4.81
CA THR A 190 -16.81 -0.08 -5.16
C THR A 190 -16.61 -1.10 -4.05
N ALA A 191 -17.23 -0.83 -2.90
CA ALA A 191 -17.35 -1.76 -1.80
C ALA A 191 -18.32 -2.88 -2.20
N THR A 192 -17.87 -3.81 -3.05
CA THR A 192 -18.35 -5.19 -2.94
C THR A 192 -17.52 -5.88 -1.86
N ALA A 193 -17.62 -5.37 -0.63
CA ALA A 193 -17.10 -5.98 0.57
C ALA A 193 -18.26 -6.66 1.29
N THR A 194 -18.71 -7.79 0.75
CA THR A 194 -19.53 -8.71 1.52
C THR A 194 -18.70 -9.28 2.66
N SER A 195 -19.26 -9.18 3.87
CA SER A 195 -18.95 -9.87 5.14
C SER A 195 -17.68 -9.47 5.91
N THR A 196 -17.93 -8.86 7.09
CA THR A 196 -17.17 -9.03 8.35
C THR A 196 -15.67 -8.73 8.30
N SER A 197 -15.32 -7.48 8.01
CA SER A 197 -13.97 -6.96 8.28
C SER A 197 -13.92 -6.43 9.72
N THR A 198 -13.08 -7.03 10.54
CA THR A 198 -12.57 -6.51 11.82
C THR A 198 -12.06 -5.06 11.67
N PRO A 199 -11.94 -4.29 12.77
CA PRO A 199 -11.45 -2.92 12.69
C PRO A 199 -10.10 -2.90 11.96
N VAL A 200 -10.06 -2.07 10.90
CA VAL A 200 -8.90 -1.75 10.06
C VAL A 200 -7.88 -0.97 10.90
N THR A 201 -7.37 -1.59 11.96
CA THR A 201 -6.09 -1.21 12.55
C THR A 201 -5.03 -1.96 11.78
N GLN A 202 -4.59 -1.36 10.67
CA GLN A 202 -3.22 -1.41 10.16
C GLN A 202 -2.48 -2.76 10.33
N THR A 203 -3.13 -3.88 10.06
CA THR A 203 -2.51 -5.20 10.11
C THR A 203 -1.88 -5.40 8.74
N TRP A 204 -0.60 -5.05 8.66
CA TRP A 204 0.29 -5.68 7.70
C TRP A 204 -0.08 -7.16 7.63
N ARG A 205 -0.33 -7.71 6.44
CA ARG A 205 -0.63 -9.14 6.33
C ARG A 205 0.46 -9.91 7.05
N ASP A 206 0.07 -10.81 7.94
CA ASP A 206 1.00 -11.62 8.73
C ASP A 206 2.06 -12.24 7.80
N GLY A 207 3.34 -11.95 8.06
CA GLY A 207 4.47 -12.42 7.25
C GLY A 207 5.05 -11.42 6.22
N GLU A 208 4.55 -10.18 6.13
CA GLU A 208 5.16 -9.13 5.29
C GLU A 208 6.23 -8.29 6.01
N ASP A 209 7.14 -8.94 6.72
CA ASP A 209 8.22 -8.26 7.41
C ASP A 209 9.32 -7.77 6.44
N ALA A 210 10.31 -7.04 6.97
CA ALA A 210 11.46 -6.62 6.17
C ALA A 210 12.18 -7.79 5.49
N ALA A 211 12.24 -8.97 6.12
CA ALA A 211 12.90 -10.14 5.55
C ALA A 211 12.17 -10.65 4.30
N HIS A 212 10.84 -10.75 4.35
CA HIS A 212 10.01 -11.09 3.20
C HIS A 212 10.25 -10.13 2.01
N TRP A 213 10.30 -8.81 2.26
CA TRP A 213 10.53 -7.85 1.18
C TRP A 213 11.96 -7.86 0.65
N LYS A 214 12.95 -8.08 1.51
CA LYS A 214 14.35 -8.30 1.09
C LYS A 214 14.50 -9.57 0.26
N GLN A 215 13.84 -10.66 0.65
CA GLN A 215 13.82 -11.91 -0.13
C GLN A 215 13.12 -11.71 -1.48
N LYS A 216 12.01 -10.97 -1.50
CA LYS A 216 11.30 -10.62 -2.74
C LYS A 216 12.17 -9.76 -3.66
N LEU A 217 12.93 -8.82 -3.11
CA LEU A 217 13.91 -8.05 -3.85
C LEU A 217 15.02 -8.96 -4.42
N ALA A 218 15.59 -9.84 -3.58
CA ALA A 218 16.67 -10.77 -3.96
C ALA A 218 16.27 -11.79 -5.02
N SER A 219 15.01 -12.25 -5.00
CA SER A 219 14.42 -13.11 -6.04
C SER A 219 14.15 -12.38 -7.37
N GLY A 220 14.52 -11.11 -7.47
CA GLY A 220 14.40 -10.35 -8.72
C GLY A 220 12.99 -9.84 -8.99
N ALA A 221 12.14 -9.66 -7.98
CA ALA A 221 10.79 -9.10 -8.18
C ALA A 221 10.80 -7.70 -8.83
N ALA A 222 11.89 -6.95 -8.69
CA ALA A 222 12.10 -5.70 -9.42
C ALA A 222 12.21 -5.93 -10.94
N ASN A 223 12.78 -7.07 -11.37
CA ASN A 223 12.93 -7.44 -12.77
C ASN A 223 11.70 -8.15 -13.36
N ALA A 224 10.88 -8.81 -12.54
CA ALA A 224 9.66 -9.51 -12.99
C ALA A 224 8.69 -8.61 -13.77
N ARG A 225 8.77 -7.28 -13.56
CA ARG A 225 7.96 -6.29 -14.30
C ARG A 225 8.40 -6.07 -15.72
N ARG A 226 9.69 -6.24 -16.02
CA ARG A 226 10.25 -6.01 -17.35
C ARG A 226 9.72 -7.03 -18.36
N ASN A 227 9.57 -8.29 -17.95
CA ASN A 227 9.13 -9.35 -18.86
C ASN A 227 7.65 -9.24 -19.26
N ARG A 228 6.80 -8.58 -18.47
CA ARG A 228 5.35 -8.55 -18.75
C ARG A 228 4.97 -7.69 -19.95
N GLY A 229 5.85 -6.78 -20.38
CA GLY A 229 5.60 -5.86 -21.50
C GLY A 229 6.06 -6.37 -22.86
N GLU A 230 6.91 -7.40 -22.91
CA GLU A 230 7.53 -7.89 -24.14
C GLU A 230 6.67 -8.94 -24.85
N ASP A 231 5.92 -9.75 -24.09
CA ASP A 231 4.98 -10.78 -24.61
C ASP A 231 3.69 -10.23 -25.28
N ARG A 232 3.51 -8.91 -25.35
CA ARG A 232 2.31 -8.28 -25.95
C ARG A 232 2.59 -7.50 -27.24
N ARG A 233 3.68 -7.79 -27.94
CA ARG A 233 3.99 -7.19 -29.26
C ARG A 233 3.77 -8.17 -30.39
#